data_AF-A0A1E5V882-F1
#
_entry.id   AF-A0A1E5V882-F1
#
_cell.length_a   1.000
_cell.length_b   1.000
_cell.length_c   1.000
_cell.angle_alpha   90.00
_cell.angle_beta   90.00
_cell.angle_gamma   90.00
#
_symmetry.space_group_name_H-M   'P 1'
#
loop_
_entity.id
_entity.type
_entity.pdbx_description
1 polymer ?
#
loop_
_entity_poly.entity_id
_entity_poly.type
_entity_poly.pdbx_seq_one_letter_code
_entity_poly.pdbx_strand_id
1 'polypeptide(L)'
;MVWLAAICWDLWRPRNNICFEKKLVRSPTEIIFLASSFIIFCAELQGVEDRVALEAGGEALRGAAINLHPREAPSEDTGIVVLK
;
A
#
# COMPACT_ATOMS: atom_id res chain seq x y z
N MET A 1 -11.30 5.43 20.50
CA MET A 1 -11.19 4.03 20.00
C MET A 1 -12.14 3.68 18.84
N VAL A 2 -13.29 4.36 18.67
CA VAL A 2 -14.21 4.09 17.54
C VAL A 2 -13.59 4.41 16.17
N TRP A 3 -12.78 5.46 16.09
CA TRP A 3 -12.11 5.89 14.86
C TRP A 3 -11.10 4.86 14.35
N LEU A 4 -10.25 4.33 15.22
CA LEU A 4 -9.30 3.25 14.89
C LEU A 4 -10.02 2.00 14.39
N ALA A 5 -11.20 1.67 14.94
CA ALA A 5 -11.99 0.53 14.49
C ALA A 5 -12.59 0.75 13.09
N ALA A 6 -13.12 1.95 12.81
CA ALA A 6 -13.63 2.31 11.49
C ALA A 6 -12.51 2.27 10.43
N ILE A 7 -11.35 2.82 10.80
CA ILE A 7 -10.11 2.81 10.03
C ILE A 7 -9.61 1.38 9.75
N CYS A 8 -9.55 0.52 10.77
CA CYS A 8 -9.18 -0.88 10.61
C CYS A 8 -10.16 -1.63 9.71
N TRP A 9 -11.45 -1.32 9.80
CA TRP A 9 -12.48 -1.94 8.97
C TRP A 9 -12.39 -1.52 7.50
N ASP A 10 -12.16 -0.23 7.24
CA ASP A 10 -11.98 0.29 5.88
C ASP A 10 -10.66 -0.13 5.24
N LEU A 11 -9.63 -0.45 6.03
CA LEU A 11 -8.40 -1.09 5.54
C LEU A 11 -8.54 -2.61 5.36
N TRP A 12 -9.30 -3.26 6.25
CA TRP A 12 -9.53 -4.70 6.18
C TRP A 12 -10.33 -5.07 4.93
N ARG A 13 -11.35 -4.28 4.55
CA ARG A 13 -12.17 -4.52 3.35
C ARG A 13 -11.36 -4.67 2.04
N PRO A 14 -10.49 -3.72 1.65
CA PRO A 14 -9.66 -3.85 0.46
C PRO A 14 -8.62 -4.96 0.59
N ARG A 15 -8.03 -5.17 1.77
CA ARG A 15 -7.10 -6.29 2.01
C ARG A 15 -7.77 -7.64 1.85
N ASN A 16 -9.00 -7.77 2.33
CA ASN A 16 -9.83 -8.97 2.20
C ASN A 16 -10.24 -9.18 0.74
N ASN A 17 -10.62 -8.12 0.03
CA ASN A 17 -10.89 -8.17 -1.41
C ASN A 17 -9.69 -8.69 -2.21
N ILE A 18 -8.48 -8.19 -1.90
CA ILE A 18 -7.24 -8.63 -2.54
C ILE A 18 -6.96 -10.12 -2.26
N CYS A 19 -7.12 -10.54 -0.99
CA CYS A 19 -6.76 -11.88 -0.56
C CYS A 19 -7.77 -12.96 -0.98
N PHE A 20 -9.05 -12.61 -1.03
CA PHE A 20 -10.15 -13.56 -1.27
C PHE A 20 -10.75 -13.47 -2.69
N GLU A 21 -10.87 -12.27 -3.28
CA GLU A 21 -11.42 -12.11 -4.64
C GLU A 21 -10.35 -12.28 -5.74
N LYS A 22 -9.08 -12.49 -5.38
CA LYS A 22 -7.94 -12.59 -6.31
C LYS A 22 -7.82 -11.42 -7.28
N LYS A 23 -8.32 -10.23 -6.92
CA LYS A 23 -8.01 -8.99 -7.66
C LYS A 23 -6.51 -8.76 -7.52
N LEU A 24 -5.77 -9.10 -8.57
CA LEU A 24 -4.31 -8.98 -8.63
C LEU A 24 -3.93 -7.53 -8.33
N VAL A 25 -3.39 -7.29 -7.15
CA VAL A 25 -2.57 -6.11 -6.90
C VAL A 25 -1.34 -6.29 -7.76
N ARG A 26 -1.10 -5.32 -8.64
CA ARG A 26 -0.03 -5.38 -9.64
C ARG A 26 1.33 -5.61 -8.99
N SER A 27 1.51 -5.13 -7.75
CA SER A 27 2.71 -5.34 -6.95
C SER A 27 2.38 -5.36 -5.45
N PRO A 28 3.05 -6.21 -4.63
CA PRO A 28 2.95 -6.15 -3.17
C PRO A 28 3.35 -4.77 -2.61
N THR A 29 4.17 -4.02 -3.35
CA THR A 29 4.58 -2.64 -3.03
C THR A 29 3.38 -1.69 -2.91
N GLU A 30 2.33 -1.89 -3.72
CA GLU A 30 1.15 -1.03 -3.76
C GLU A 30 0.34 -1.13 -2.46
N ILE A 31 0.28 -2.32 -1.87
CA ILE A 31 -0.36 -2.56 -0.56
C ILE A 31 0.40 -1.81 0.55
N ILE A 32 1.74 -1.87 0.51
CA ILE A 32 2.59 -1.23 1.51
C ILE A 32 2.49 0.30 1.39
N PHE A 33 2.41 0.83 0.16
CA PHE A 33 2.20 2.25 -0.09
C PHE A 33 0.81 2.76 0.35
N LEU A 34 -0.22 1.94 0.15
CA LEU A 34 -1.57 2.26 0.64
C LEU A 34 -1.61 2.27 2.17
N ALA A 35 -0.97 1.28 2.81
CA ALA A 35 -0.87 1.21 4.26
C ALA A 35 -0.08 2.38 4.85
N SER A 36 1.01 2.82 4.22
CA SER A 36 1.81 3.96 4.70
C SER A 36 1.04 5.27 4.60
N SER A 37 0.37 5.53 3.46
CA SER A 37 -0.45 6.73 3.26
C SER A 37 -1.58 6.81 4.29
N PHE A 38 -2.13 5.67 4.66
CA PHE A 38 -3.20 5.57 5.64
C PHE A 38 -2.71 5.82 7.07
N ILE A 39 -1.56 5.26 7.46
CA ILE A 39 -0.95 5.50 8.78
C ILE A 39 -0.67 7.00 8.97
N ILE A 40 -0.15 7.68 7.94
CA ILE A 40 0.11 9.13 7.97
C ILE A 40 -1.20 9.91 8.10
N PHE A 41 -2.23 9.55 7.33
CA PHE A 41 -3.55 10.16 7.47
C PHE A 41 -4.14 9.97 8.89
N CYS A 42 -3.90 8.83 9.51
CA CYS A 42 -4.34 8.56 10.88
C CYS A 42 -3.55 9.36 11.92
N ALA A 43 -2.27 9.67 11.65
CA ALA A 43 -1.42 10.46 12.52
C ALA A 43 -1.97 11.88 12.71
N GLU A 44 -2.47 12.49 11.63
CA GLU A 44 -3.10 13.81 11.66
C GLU A 44 -4.36 13.89 12.55
N LEU A 45 -4.95 12.74 12.88
CA LEU A 45 -6.13 12.64 13.74
C LEU A 45 -5.78 12.36 15.22
N GLN A 46 -4.50 12.15 15.56
CA GLN A 46 -4.05 11.85 16.93
C GLN A 46 -3.48 13.07 17.66
N GLY A 47 -3.29 12.92 18.98
CA GLY A 47 -2.53 13.87 19.79
C GLY A 47 -1.06 13.95 19.36
N VAL A 48 -0.39 15.04 19.73
CA VAL A 48 0.97 15.38 19.24
C VAL A 48 1.98 14.24 19.43
N GLU A 49 1.93 13.52 20.56
CA GLU A 49 2.87 12.44 20.87
C GLU A 49 2.65 11.19 20.00
N ASP A 50 1.41 10.73 19.88
CA ASP A 50 1.02 9.58 19.05
C ASP A 50 1.20 9.87 17.56
N ARG A 51 0.97 11.11 17.14
CA ARG A 51 1.15 11.56 15.76
C ARG A 51 2.59 11.39 15.32
N VAL A 52 3.58 11.83 16.10
CA VAL A 52 5.00 11.72 15.73
C VAL A 52 5.40 10.25 15.53
N ALA A 53 4.93 9.36 16.40
CA ALA A 53 5.22 7.92 16.27
C ALA A 53 4.56 7.30 15.03
N LEU A 54 3.32 7.70 14.71
CA LEU A 54 2.60 7.24 13.53
C LEU A 54 3.21 7.77 12.22
N GLU A 55 3.58 9.06 12.15
CA GLU A 55 4.27 9.64 10.99
C GLU A 55 5.58 8.92 10.72
N ALA A 56 6.41 8.71 11.75
CA ALA A 56 7.67 7.97 11.62
C ALA A 56 7.46 6.53 11.13
N GLY A 57 6.45 5.83 11.67
CA GLY A 57 6.09 4.48 11.23
C GLY A 57 5.62 4.43 9.77
N GLY A 58 4.79 5.40 9.36
CA GLY A 58 4.30 5.53 7.99
C GLY A 58 5.42 5.81 6.99
N GLU A 59 6.35 6.71 7.33
CA GLU A 59 7.53 7.01 6.51
C GLU A 59 8.47 5.81 6.39
N ALA A 60 8.73 5.09 7.48
CA ALA A 60 9.54 3.88 7.46
C ALA A 60 8.92 2.81 6.53
N LEU A 61 7.59 2.65 6.58
CA LEU A 61 6.86 1.72 5.73
C LEU A 61 6.96 2.12 4.24
N ARG A 62 6.85 3.43 3.95
CA ARG A 62 7.02 3.98 2.60
C ARG A 62 8.44 3.78 2.08
N GLY A 63 9.45 4.03 2.91
CA GLY A 63 10.85 3.77 2.58
C GLY A 63 11.11 2.30 2.29
N ALA A 64 10.55 1.40 3.11
CA ALA A 64 10.62 -0.04 2.87
C ALA A 64 9.95 -0.43 1.55
N ALA A 65 8.79 0.13 1.22
CA ALA A 65 8.10 -0.10 -0.05
C ALA A 65 8.98 0.25 -1.26
N ILE A 66 9.65 1.41 -1.23
CA ILE A 66 10.55 1.85 -2.30
C ILE A 66 11.72 0.86 -2.47
N ASN A 67 12.29 0.38 -1.36
CA ASN A 67 13.38 -0.60 -1.39
C ASN A 67 12.92 -1.99 -1.83
N LEU A 68 11.67 -2.35 -1.56
CA LEU A 68 11.07 -3.62 -1.93
C LEU A 68 10.58 -3.65 -3.38
N HIS A 69 10.49 -2.51 -4.06
CA HIS A 69 10.11 -2.45 -5.46
C HIS A 69 11.20 -3.12 -6.31
N PRO A 70 10.99 -4.37 -6.78
CA PRO A 70 11.89 -4.92 -7.78
C PRO A 70 11.69 -4.03 -9.00
N ARG A 71 12.78 -3.53 -9.60
CA ARG A 71 12.73 -2.85 -10.90
C ARG A 71 11.91 -3.73 -11.84
N GLU A 72 10.64 -3.36 -12.09
CA GLU A 72 9.82 -4.03 -13.10
C GLU A 72 10.66 -3.91 -14.38
N ALA A 73 11.24 -5.02 -14.84
CA ALA A 73 11.83 -5.05 -16.16
C ALA A 73 10.73 -4.65 -17.15
N PRO A 74 11.04 -3.86 -18.19
CA PRO A 74 10.09 -3.75 -19.29
C PRO A 74 9.85 -5.18 -19.78
N SER A 75 8.59 -5.58 -19.92
CA SER A 75 8.26 -6.81 -20.63
C SER A 75 8.68 -6.62 -22.08
N GLU A 76 9.92 -6.96 -22.40
CA GLU A 76 10.34 -7.15 -23.77
C GLU A 76 9.90 -8.55 -24.21
N ASP A 77 9.10 -8.54 -25.28
CA ASP A 77 8.73 -9.64 -26.16
C ASP A 77 7.65 -10.63 -25.70
N THR A 78 6.43 -10.40 -26.18
CA THR A 78 5.64 -11.47 -26.79
C THR A 78 4.88 -10.90 -27.99
N GLY A 79 5.37 -11.25 -29.19
CA GLY A 79 4.49 -11.40 -30.35
C GLY A 79 4.78 -10.45 -31.50
N ILE A 80 5.74 -10.85 -32.33
CA ILE A 80 5.79 -10.54 -33.76
C ILE A 80 4.39 -10.77 -34.36
N VAL A 81 3.76 -9.72 -34.91
CA VAL A 81 2.80 -9.85 -36.01
C VAL A 81 3.23 -8.85 -37.08
N VAL A 82 4.10 -9.33 -37.98
CA VAL A 82 4.31 -8.68 -39.28
C VAL A 82 3.02 -8.90 -40.07
N LEU A 83 2.20 -7.86 -40.20
CA LEU A 83 1.14 -7.85 -41.19
C LEU A 83 1.79 -7.56 -42.55
N LYS A 84 1.82 -8.58 -43.40
CA LYS A 84 1.95 -8.44 -44.85
C LYS A 84 0.56 -8.34 -45.46
#